data_AF-A0A958LAD8-F1
#
_entry.id   AF-A0A958LAD8-F1
#
_cell.length_a   1.000
_cell.length_b   1.000
_cell.length_c   1.000
_cell.angle_alpha   90.00
_cell.angle_beta   90.00
_cell.angle_gamma   90.00
#
_symmetry.space_group_name_H-M   'P 1'
#
loop_
_entity.id
_entity.type
_entity.pdbx_description
1 polymer ?
#
loop_
_entity_poly.entity_id
_entity_poly.type
_entity_poly.pdbx_seq_one_letter_code
_entity_poly.pdbx_strand_id
1 'polypeptide(L)'
;MANVDAGNRYSDELLTGIFELGRMYYEMGYTLPAERIFRGLIAVDRGGRTPAALGLALLMLERGQYADSAMLFQQAAERGIEPIRAELGACAALLADGHSAEAKRLLVQVGRSIEERPAEGDDLRRFWEALALRVDRAD
;
A
#
# COMPACT_ATOMS: atom_id res chain seq x y z
N MET A 1 29.80 28.73 7.22
CA MET A 1 29.23 27.99 6.07
C MET A 1 28.28 26.94 6.64
N ALA A 2 27.00 27.05 6.34
CA ALA A 2 25.97 26.18 6.90
C ALA A 2 26.11 24.75 6.36
N ASN A 3 25.94 23.80 7.26
CA ASN A 3 25.98 22.35 7.07
C ASN A 3 24.76 21.89 6.25
N VAL A 4 24.95 21.34 5.06
CA VAL A 4 23.85 20.91 4.17
C VAL A 4 23.74 19.38 4.05
N ASP A 5 24.59 18.59 4.71
CA ASP A 5 24.51 17.11 4.69
C ASP A 5 23.76 16.50 5.88
N ALA A 6 22.72 17.17 6.37
CA ALA A 6 21.82 16.60 7.38
C ALA A 6 20.69 15.73 6.78
N GLY A 7 20.80 15.35 5.51
CA GLY A 7 19.74 14.70 4.75
C GLY A 7 20.11 13.29 4.33
N ASN A 8 19.46 12.30 4.95
CA ASN A 8 19.40 10.89 4.56
C ASN A 8 20.51 9.96 5.13
N ARG A 9 20.19 9.36 6.28
CA ARG A 9 21.07 8.44 7.02
C ARG A 9 21.30 7.09 6.32
N TYR A 10 20.53 6.77 5.29
CA TYR A 10 20.55 5.49 4.58
C TYR A 10 20.43 5.69 3.08
N SER A 11 21.28 5.01 2.31
CA SER A 11 21.21 5.02 0.83
C SER A 11 19.95 4.33 0.32
N ASP A 12 19.52 4.71 -0.88
CA ASP A 12 18.34 4.11 -1.52
C ASP A 12 18.52 2.61 -1.76
N GLU A 13 19.72 2.19 -2.18
CA GLU A 13 20.06 0.77 -2.35
C GLU A 13 19.90 -0.03 -1.05
N LEU A 14 20.34 0.54 0.08
CA LEU A 14 20.21 -0.12 1.39
C LEU A 14 18.75 -0.25 1.80
N LEU A 15 17.95 0.80 1.62
CA LEU A 15 16.52 0.76 1.96
C LEU A 15 15.76 -0.21 1.07
N THR A 16 16.06 -0.23 -0.23
CA THR A 16 15.51 -1.20 -1.18
C THR A 16 15.90 -2.62 -0.80
N GLY A 17 17.18 -2.88 -0.48
CA GLY A 17 17.62 -4.21 -0.05
C GLY A 17 16.92 -4.70 1.23
N ILE A 18 16.71 -3.80 2.20
CA ILE A 18 15.95 -4.12 3.42
C ILE A 18 14.47 -4.38 3.09
N PHE A 19 13.87 -3.59 2.19
CA PHE A 19 12.48 -3.79 1.75
C PHE A 19 12.31 -5.15 1.08
N GLU A 20 13.21 -5.50 0.16
CA GLU A 20 13.21 -6.78 -0.55
C GLU A 20 13.30 -7.97 0.42
N LEU A 21 14.13 -7.87 1.46
CA LEU A 21 14.17 -8.88 2.53
C LEU A 21 12.83 -8.98 3.27
N GLY A 22 12.19 -7.85 3.58
CA GLY A 22 10.85 -7.83 4.18
C GLY A 22 9.80 -8.50 3.31
N ARG A 23 9.82 -8.20 2.00
CA ARG A 23 8.94 -8.83 1.01
C ARG A 23 9.15 -10.34 0.94
N MET A 24 10.41 -10.79 0.87
CA MET A 24 10.72 -12.24 0.86
C MET A 24 10.22 -12.94 2.13
N TYR A 25 10.39 -12.33 3.32
CA TYR A 25 9.83 -12.91 4.55
C TYR A 25 8.31 -13.01 4.52
N TYR A 26 7.63 -11.98 4.00
CA TYR A 26 6.19 -12.00 3.82
C TYR A 26 5.74 -13.13 2.88
N GLU A 27 6.37 -13.26 1.70
CA GLU A 27 6.06 -14.30 0.72
C GLU A 27 6.30 -15.72 1.25
N MET A 28 7.28 -15.91 2.14
CA MET A 28 7.53 -17.18 2.83
C MET A 28 6.59 -17.44 4.02
N GLY A 29 5.66 -16.53 4.33
CA GLY A 29 4.75 -16.64 5.47
C GLY A 29 5.37 -16.26 6.82
N TYR A 30 6.60 -15.74 6.84
CA TYR A 30 7.26 -15.22 8.04
C TYR A 30 6.76 -13.80 8.36
N THR A 31 5.49 -13.69 8.75
CA THR A 31 4.79 -12.41 8.93
C THR A 31 5.39 -11.53 10.04
N LEU A 32 5.89 -12.11 11.13
CA LEU A 32 6.50 -11.35 12.23
C LEU A 32 7.83 -10.67 11.83
N PRO A 33 8.80 -11.37 11.23
CA PRO A 33 9.98 -10.72 10.65
C PRO A 33 9.66 -9.65 9.60
N ALA A 34 8.73 -9.94 8.69
CA ALA A 34 8.32 -8.99 7.66
C ALA A 34 7.75 -7.70 8.26
N GLU A 35 6.84 -7.83 9.24
CA GLU A 35 6.24 -6.69 9.93
C GLU A 35 7.30 -5.81 10.61
N ARG A 36 8.27 -6.43 11.29
CA ARG A 36 9.36 -5.69 11.96
C ARG A 36 10.17 -4.87 10.96
N ILE A 37 10.45 -5.46 9.80
CA ILE A 37 11.16 -4.78 8.71
C ILE A 37 10.34 -3.61 8.17
N PHE A 38 9.07 -3.82 7.82
CA PHE A 38 8.24 -2.76 7.26
C PHE A 38 8.04 -1.60 8.24
N ARG A 39 7.76 -1.88 9.52
CA ARG A 39 7.69 -0.84 10.56
C ARG A 39 9.00 -0.08 10.71
N GLY A 40 10.14 -0.78 10.67
CA GLY A 40 11.46 -0.16 10.72
C GLY A 40 11.72 0.77 9.54
N LEU A 41 11.39 0.33 8.32
CA LEU A 41 11.52 1.12 7.10
C LEU A 41 10.63 2.38 7.16
N ILE A 42 9.36 2.27 7.55
CA ILE A 42 8.46 3.43 7.68
C ILE A 42 9.04 4.48 8.65
N ALA A 43 9.74 4.05 9.71
CA ALA A 43 10.34 4.97 10.68
C ALA A 43 11.57 5.73 10.15
N VAL A 44 12.35 5.13 9.23
CA VAL A 44 13.61 5.70 8.74
C VAL A 44 13.50 6.28 7.32
N ASP A 45 12.58 5.77 6.50
CA ASP A 45 12.32 6.19 5.14
C ASP A 45 11.21 7.24 5.07
N ARG A 46 11.50 8.43 5.61
CA ARG A 46 10.53 9.54 5.64
C ARG A 46 10.13 10.05 4.25
N GLY A 47 10.93 9.75 3.23
CA GLY A 47 10.67 10.13 1.85
C GLY A 47 9.75 9.17 1.10
N GLY A 48 9.40 8.01 1.69
CA GLY A 48 8.55 7.03 1.01
C GLY A 48 9.19 6.41 -0.22
N ARG A 49 10.51 6.19 -0.19
CA ARG A 49 11.26 5.59 -1.30
C ARG A 49 10.99 4.09 -1.44
N THR A 50 10.51 3.45 -0.39
CA THR A 50 10.16 2.04 -0.35
C THR A 50 8.65 1.84 -0.17
N PRO A 51 8.06 0.80 -0.76
CA PRO A 51 6.65 0.47 -0.56
C PRO A 51 6.38 -0.26 0.78
N ALA A 52 7.18 0.01 1.82
CA ALA A 52 7.05 -0.63 3.12
C ALA A 52 5.69 -0.38 3.79
N ALA A 53 5.09 0.80 3.56
CA ALA A 53 3.75 1.13 4.04
C ALA A 53 2.69 0.17 3.45
N LEU A 54 2.80 -0.19 2.16
CA LEU A 54 1.90 -1.13 1.52
C LEU A 54 2.08 -2.54 2.11
N GLY A 55 3.32 -2.98 2.29
CA GLY A 55 3.63 -4.29 2.90
C GLY A 55 3.06 -4.42 4.31
N LEU A 56 3.17 -3.37 5.14
CA LEU A 56 2.56 -3.37 6.47
C LEU A 56 1.03 -3.36 6.40
N ALA A 57 0.43 -2.55 5.51
CA ALA A 57 -1.03 -2.49 5.37
C ALA A 57 -1.64 -3.81 4.89
N LEU A 58 -0.94 -4.56 4.02
CA LEU A 58 -1.32 -5.92 3.62
C LEU A 58 -1.31 -6.90 4.79
N LEU A 59 -0.26 -6.88 5.62
CA LEU A 59 -0.21 -7.70 6.84
C LEU A 59 -1.35 -7.39 7.81
N MET A 60 -1.72 -6.11 7.95
CA MET A 60 -2.86 -5.68 8.76
C MET A 60 -4.18 -6.18 8.18
N LEU A 61 -4.34 -6.10 6.85
CA LEU A 61 -5.52 -6.59 6.13
C LEU A 61 -5.72 -8.09 6.36
N GLU A 62 -4.67 -8.90 6.19
CA GLU A 62 -4.71 -10.35 6.39
C GLU A 62 -5.06 -10.77 7.83
N ARG A 63 -4.76 -9.91 8.80
CA ARG A 63 -5.06 -10.13 10.22
C ARG A 63 -6.42 -9.57 10.65
N GLY A 64 -7.22 -9.05 9.72
CA GLY A 64 -8.54 -8.48 10.03
C GLY A 64 -8.49 -7.07 10.62
N GLN A 65 -7.35 -6.39 10.59
CA GLN A 65 -7.19 -5.02 11.09
C GLN A 65 -7.57 -4.01 10.00
N TYR A 66 -8.82 -4.08 9.56
CA TYR A 66 -9.27 -3.44 8.32
C TYR A 66 -9.22 -1.90 8.37
N ALA A 67 -9.71 -1.28 9.46
CA ALA A 67 -9.69 0.17 9.60
C ALA A 67 -8.25 0.74 9.59
N ASP A 68 -7.33 0.15 10.35
CA ASP A 68 -5.93 0.57 10.39
C ASP A 68 -5.23 0.33 9.05
N SER A 69 -5.53 -0.79 8.38
CA SER A 69 -5.04 -1.12 7.04
C SER A 69 -5.50 -0.09 6.00
N ALA A 70 -6.79 0.25 5.99
CA ALA A 70 -7.36 1.28 5.10
C ALA A 70 -6.67 2.63 5.29
N MET A 71 -6.50 3.07 6.54
CA MET A 71 -5.80 4.32 6.85
C MET A 71 -4.36 4.31 6.35
N LEU A 72 -3.62 3.22 6.55
CA LEU A 72 -2.22 3.13 6.14
C LEU A 72 -2.07 3.11 4.61
N PHE A 73 -2.97 2.42 3.91
CA PHE A 73 -3.04 2.47 2.45
C PHE A 73 -3.34 3.89 1.93
N GLN A 74 -4.33 4.59 2.50
CA GLN A 74 -4.64 5.97 2.12
C GLN A 74 -3.44 6.89 2.30
N GLN A 75 -2.74 6.79 3.43
CA GLN A 75 -1.51 7.58 3.67
C GLN A 75 -0.40 7.27 2.66
N ALA A 76 -0.28 6.02 2.20
CA ALA A 76 0.68 5.65 1.16
C ALA A 76 0.30 6.29 -0.19
N ALA A 77 -0.97 6.24 -0.57
CA ALA A 77 -1.49 6.87 -1.78
C ALA A 77 -1.28 8.40 -1.78
N GLU A 78 -1.59 9.07 -0.67
CA GLU A 78 -1.40 10.51 -0.48
C GLU A 78 0.07 10.94 -0.64
N ARG A 79 1.00 10.05 -0.30
CA ARG A 79 2.44 10.26 -0.45
C ARG A 79 2.97 9.87 -1.83
N GLY A 80 2.12 9.37 -2.72
CA GLY A 80 2.50 8.90 -4.05
C GLY A 80 3.27 7.58 -4.05
N ILE A 81 3.20 6.80 -2.97
CA ILE A 81 3.86 5.50 -2.87
C ILE A 81 2.93 4.47 -3.54
N GLU A 82 3.23 4.15 -4.80
CA GLU A 82 2.44 3.22 -5.63
C GLU A 82 0.92 3.48 -5.53
N PRO A 83 0.45 4.69 -5.91
CA PRO A 83 -0.86 5.19 -5.52
C PRO A 83 -2.02 4.29 -5.95
N ILE A 84 -2.01 3.73 -7.16
CA ILE A 84 -3.09 2.83 -7.63
C ILE A 84 -3.16 1.57 -6.76
N ARG A 85 -2.01 0.96 -6.42
CA ARG A 85 -1.96 -0.23 -5.55
C ARG A 85 -2.43 0.09 -4.14
N ALA A 86 -2.01 1.24 -3.61
CA ALA A 86 -2.41 1.71 -2.30
C ALA A 86 -3.93 1.98 -2.24
N GLU A 87 -4.50 2.69 -3.21
CA GLU A 87 -5.94 2.96 -3.29
C GLU A 87 -6.76 1.67 -3.45
N LEU A 88 -6.30 0.70 -4.25
CA LEU A 88 -6.94 -0.62 -4.36
C LEU A 88 -6.88 -1.40 -3.04
N GLY A 89 -5.76 -1.32 -2.32
CA GLY A 89 -5.62 -1.87 -0.98
C GLY A 89 -6.60 -1.25 0.02
N ALA A 90 -6.74 0.08 0.00
CA ALA A 90 -7.72 0.80 0.82
C ALA A 90 -9.16 0.40 0.48
N CYS A 91 -9.51 0.28 -0.81
CA CYS A 91 -10.81 -0.25 -1.25
C CYS A 91 -11.08 -1.64 -0.68
N ALA A 92 -10.11 -2.55 -0.77
CA ALA A 92 -10.25 -3.92 -0.25
C ALA A 92 -10.44 -3.93 1.27
N ALA A 93 -9.70 -3.11 2.01
CA ALA A 93 -9.83 -2.96 3.45
C ALA A 93 -11.20 -2.39 3.84
N LEU A 94 -11.66 -1.32 3.20
CA LEU A 94 -12.99 -0.72 3.44
C LEU A 94 -14.12 -1.71 3.18
N LEU A 95 -14.03 -2.50 2.11
CA LEU A 95 -15.01 -3.56 1.81
C LEU A 95 -15.02 -4.66 2.87
N ALA A 96 -13.85 -5.06 3.34
CA ALA A 96 -13.74 -6.08 4.39
C ALA A 96 -14.30 -5.59 5.74
N ASP A 97 -14.19 -4.28 6.00
CA ASP A 97 -14.74 -3.62 7.18
C ASP A 97 -16.24 -3.27 7.06
N GLY A 98 -16.85 -3.49 5.89
CA GLY A 98 -18.27 -3.21 5.64
C GLY A 98 -18.60 -1.78 5.19
N HIS A 99 -17.59 -0.96 4.87
CA HIS A 99 -17.74 0.42 4.40
C HIS A 99 -17.95 0.50 2.87
N SER A 100 -18.96 -0.21 2.34
CA SER A 100 -19.22 -0.36 0.90
C SER A 100 -19.41 0.97 0.16
N ALA A 101 -20.10 1.94 0.78
CA ALA A 101 -20.35 3.24 0.16
C ALA A 101 -19.06 4.06 -0.03
N GLU A 102 -18.12 3.97 0.91
CA GLU A 102 -16.82 4.63 0.80
C GLU A 102 -15.92 3.93 -0.21
N ALA A 103 -15.87 2.59 -0.16
CA ALA A 103 -15.16 1.79 -1.14
C ALA A 103 -15.65 2.06 -2.59
N LYS A 104 -16.96 2.22 -2.79
CA LYS A 104 -17.54 2.56 -4.10
C LYS A 104 -17.03 3.88 -4.64
N ARG A 105 -16.98 4.92 -3.81
CA ARG A 105 -16.47 6.24 -4.20
C ARG A 105 -15.00 6.16 -4.59
N LEU A 106 -14.20 5.44 -3.79
CA LEU A 106 -12.78 5.26 -4.05
C LEU A 106 -12.55 4.45 -5.34
N LEU A 107 -13.30 3.37 -5.58
CA LEU A 107 -13.18 2.59 -6.83
C LEU A 107 -13.45 3.41 -8.09
N VAL A 108 -14.40 4.36 -8.05
CA VAL A 108 -14.63 5.26 -9.19
C VAL A 108 -13.41 6.15 -9.45
N GLN A 109 -12.74 6.61 -8.40
CA GLN A 109 -11.50 7.40 -8.54
C GLN A 109 -10.38 6.54 -9.11
N VAL A 110 -10.16 5.35 -8.55
CA VAL A 110 -9.14 4.39 -9.01
C VAL A 110 -9.32 4.01 -10.47
N GLY A 111 -10.56 3.79 -10.92
CA GLY A 111 -10.84 3.46 -12.31
C GLY A 111 -10.33 4.52 -13.28
N ARG A 112 -10.51 5.80 -12.95
CA ARG A 112 -9.95 6.92 -13.72
C ARG A 112 -8.43 6.92 -13.69
N SER A 113 -7.82 6.70 -12.52
CA SER A 113 -6.36 6.62 -12.37
C SER A 113 -5.75 5.52 -13.25
N ILE A 114 -6.42 4.36 -13.37
CA ILE A 114 -6.01 3.22 -14.21
C ILE A 114 -6.15 3.56 -15.70
N GLU A 115 -7.24 4.22 -16.10
CA GLU A 115 -7.47 4.65 -17.48
C GLU A 115 -6.42 5.68 -17.94
N GLU A 116 -6.01 6.59 -17.05
CA GLU A 116 -4.95 7.56 -17.30
C GLU A 116 -3.55 6.91 -17.39
N ARG A 117 -3.36 5.76 -16.74
CA ARG A 117 -2.07 5.06 -16.62
C ARG A 117 -2.18 3.59 -17.01
N PRO A 118 -2.53 3.27 -18.27
CA PRO A 118 -2.77 1.90 -18.70
C PRO A 118 -1.49 1.02 -18.67
N ALA A 119 -0.31 1.64 -18.57
CA ALA A 119 0.97 0.95 -18.48
C ALA A 119 1.24 0.29 -17.10
N GLU A 120 0.47 0.60 -16.05
CA GLU A 120 0.68 0.03 -14.70
C GLU A 120 0.23 -1.44 -14.55
N GLY A 121 -0.26 -2.04 -15.64
CA GLY A 121 -0.41 -3.49 -15.80
C GLY A 121 -1.84 -4.02 -15.68
N ASP A 122 -2.13 -5.07 -16.45
CA ASP A 122 -3.46 -5.72 -16.52
C ASP A 122 -3.94 -6.27 -15.17
N ASP A 123 -3.03 -6.62 -14.27
CA ASP A 123 -3.37 -7.20 -12.96
C ASP A 123 -4.09 -6.18 -12.06
N LEU A 124 -3.68 -4.90 -12.08
CA LEU A 124 -4.36 -3.86 -11.31
C LEU A 124 -5.76 -3.58 -11.85
N ARG A 125 -5.92 -3.59 -13.18
CA ARG A 125 -7.24 -3.47 -13.82
C ARG A 125 -8.14 -4.65 -13.44
N ARG A 126 -7.65 -5.89 -13.53
CA ARG A 126 -8.42 -7.08 -13.12
C ARG A 126 -8.80 -7.04 -11.65
N PHE A 127 -7.89 -6.58 -10.78
CA PHE A 127 -8.19 -6.45 -9.36
C PHE A 127 -9.25 -5.39 -9.10
N TRP A 128 -9.15 -4.23 -9.78
CA TRP A 128 -10.19 -3.19 -9.75
C TRP A 128 -11.56 -3.72 -10.21
N GLU A 129 -11.62 -4.45 -11.34
CA GLU A 129 -12.85 -5.07 -11.85
C GLU A 129 -13.46 -6.04 -10.83
N ALA A 130 -12.63 -6.86 -10.18
CA ALA A 130 -13.08 -7.78 -9.14
C ALA A 130 -13.67 -7.05 -7.93
N LEU A 131 -13.05 -5.95 -7.49
CA LEU A 131 -13.56 -5.13 -6.39
C LEU A 131 -14.85 -4.41 -6.76
N ALA A 132 -14.97 -3.90 -8.00
CA ALA A 132 -16.19 -3.27 -8.51
C ALA A 132 -17.37 -4.24 -8.49
N LEU A 133 -17.18 -5.46 -9.00
CA LEU A 133 -18.17 -6.52 -8.95
C LEU A 133 -18.58 -6.91 -7.52
N ARG A 134 -17.65 -6.81 -6.55
CA ARG A 134 -17.93 -7.10 -5.15
C ARG A 134 -18.75 -6.00 -4.49
N VAL A 135 -18.44 -4.72 -4.77
CA VAL A 135 -19.21 -3.58 -4.27
C VAL A 135 -20.64 -3.62 -4.78
N ASP A 136 -20.85 -3.86 -6.07
CA ASP A 136 -22.19 -3.87 -6.67
C ASP A 136 -23.09 -5.00 -6.15
N ARG A 137 -22.52 -6.04 -5.54
CA ARG A 137 -23.26 -7.13 -4.86
C ARG A 137 -23.53 -6.87 -3.38
N ALA A 138 -22.87 -5.87 -2.80
CA ALA A 138 -23.01 -5.51 -1.39
C ALA A 138 -24.11 -4.45 -1.15
N ASP A 139 -24.62 -3.84 -2.23
CA ASP A 139 -25.80 -2.97 -2.29
C ASP A 139 -27.08 -3.81 -2.49
#